data_AF-A0A950WGW7-F1
#
_entry.id   AF-A0A950WGW7-F1
#
_cell.length_a   1.000
_cell.length_b   1.000
_cell.length_c   1.000
_cell.angle_alpha   90.00
_cell.angle_beta   90.00
_cell.angle_gamma   90.00
#
_symmetry.space_group_name_H-M   'P 1'
#
loop_
_entity.id
_entity.type
_entity.pdbx_description
1 polymer ?
#
loop_
_entity_poly.entity_id
_entity_poly.type
_entity_poly.pdbx_seq_one_letter_code
_entity_poly.pdbx_strand_id
1 'polypeptide(L)'
;MNTKHRRHLICWVALLVVGALEFGCSFIPFARGWRPMLTLFPIVMAALVALMFMRVSAGPGIVRGFAIAGLFWLTILLGLGMMDPMTRATYPVQGTELP
;
A
#
# COMPACT_ATOMS: atom_id res chain seq x y z
N MET A 1 -15.08 -14.48 27.58
CA MET A 1 -13.93 -14.16 26.68
C MET A 1 -13.95 -12.66 26.35
N ASN A 2 -12.92 -11.92 26.79
CA ASN A 2 -12.88 -10.44 26.83
C ASN A 2 -13.15 -9.81 25.45
N THR A 3 -14.08 -8.85 25.37
CA THR A 3 -14.58 -8.23 24.12
C THR A 3 -13.48 -7.64 23.25
N LYS A 4 -12.38 -7.18 23.87
CA LYS A 4 -11.18 -6.69 23.19
C LYS A 4 -10.48 -7.78 22.36
N HIS A 5 -10.35 -9.00 22.88
CA HIS A 5 -9.69 -10.09 22.15
C HIS A 5 -10.52 -10.55 20.95
N ARG A 6 -11.85 -10.57 21.09
CA ARG A 6 -12.76 -10.91 19.98
C ARG A 6 -12.59 -9.96 18.81
N ARG A 7 -12.41 -8.65 19.06
CA ARG A 7 -12.22 -7.66 18.00
C ARG A 7 -10.90 -7.84 17.23
N HIS A 8 -9.82 -8.16 17.95
CA HIS A 8 -8.52 -8.44 17.32
C HIS A 8 -8.56 -9.73 16.51
N LEU A 9 -9.22 -10.78 17.02
CA LEU A 9 -9.41 -12.03 16.29
C LEU A 9 -10.25 -11.83 15.01
N ILE A 10 -11.34 -11.08 15.09
CA ILE A 10 -12.16 -10.76 13.90
C ILE A 10 -11.34 -9.95 12.88
N CYS A 11 -10.56 -8.96 13.32
CA CYS A 11 -9.69 -8.19 12.42
C CYS A 11 -8.62 -9.07 11.77
N TRP A 12 -8.04 -9.99 12.54
CA TRP A 12 -7.05 -10.93 12.03
C TRP A 12 -7.64 -11.85 10.96
N VAL A 13 -8.82 -12.44 11.22
CA VAL A 13 -9.53 -13.26 10.21
C VAL A 13 -9.89 -12.42 8.98
N ALA A 14 -10.37 -11.19 9.18
CA ALA A 14 -10.69 -10.29 8.07
C ALA A 14 -9.45 -10.01 7.19
N LEU A 15 -8.29 -9.74 7.78
CA LEU A 15 -7.04 -9.55 7.04
C LEU A 15 -6.63 -10.81 6.26
N LEU A 16 -6.76 -11.99 6.86
CA LEU A 16 -6.49 -13.25 6.15
C LEU A 16 -7.42 -13.47 4.97
N VAL A 17 -8.71 -13.17 5.11
CA VAL A 17 -9.69 -13.30 4.02
C VAL A 17 -9.38 -12.32 2.89
N VAL A 18 -9.11 -11.05 3.20
CA VAL A 18 -8.79 -10.04 2.18
C VAL A 18 -7.47 -10.38 1.47
N GLY A 19 -6.45 -10.86 2.20
CA GLY A 19 -5.19 -11.31 1.61
C GLY A 19 -5.33 -12.57 0.76
N ALA A 20 -6.15 -13.54 1.19
CA ALA A 20 -6.43 -14.74 0.39
C ALA A 20 -7.21 -14.39 -0.89
N LEU A 21 -8.11 -13.41 -0.84
CA LEU A 21 -8.82 -12.91 -2.02
C LEU A 21 -7.87 -12.21 -2.99
N GLU A 22 -6.98 -11.33 -2.50
CA GLU A 22 -5.97 -10.68 -3.35
C GLU A 22 -5.07 -11.73 -4.02
N PHE A 23 -4.59 -12.71 -3.26
CA PHE A 23 -3.76 -13.79 -3.76
C PHE A 23 -4.50 -14.64 -4.80
N GLY A 24 -5.75 -15.04 -4.52
CA GLY A 24 -6.60 -15.78 -5.46
C GLY A 24 -6.89 -15.01 -6.74
N CYS A 25 -7.16 -13.71 -6.62
CA CYS A 25 -7.34 -12.82 -7.77
C CYS A 25 -6.06 -12.70 -8.62
N SER A 26 -4.87 -12.82 -8.03
CA SER A 26 -3.61 -12.77 -8.79
C SER A 26 -3.48 -13.88 -9.84
N PHE A 27 -4.07 -15.06 -9.59
CA PHE A 27 -4.04 -16.18 -10.53
C PHE A 27 -5.08 -16.09 -11.65
N ILE A 28 -6.03 -15.16 -11.56
CA ILE A 28 -7.06 -14.97 -12.56
C ILE A 28 -6.53 -14.00 -13.62
N PRO A 29 -6.48 -14.38 -14.92
CA PRO A 29 -6.07 -13.48 -15.99
C PRO A 29 -7.13 -12.40 -16.20
N PHE A 30 -7.03 -11.30 -15.45
CA PHE A 30 -7.89 -10.13 -15.61
C PHE A 30 -7.55 -9.36 -16.89
N ALA A 31 -8.58 -8.92 -17.62
CA ALA A 31 -8.42 -8.00 -18.74
C ALA A 31 -7.72 -6.70 -18.28
N ARG A 32 -6.90 -6.08 -19.15
CA ARG A 32 -6.01 -4.95 -18.81
C ARG A 32 -6.71 -3.81 -18.05
N GLY A 33 -7.98 -3.55 -18.35
CA GLY A 33 -8.78 -2.49 -17.72
C GLY A 33 -9.25 -2.77 -16.29
N TRP A 34 -9.28 -4.03 -15.85
CA TRP A 34 -9.71 -4.42 -14.49
C TRP A 34 -8.55 -4.51 -13.49
N ARG A 35 -7.31 -4.40 -13.96
CA ARG A 35 -6.10 -4.42 -13.13
C ARG A 35 -6.07 -3.37 -12.00
N PRO A 36 -6.59 -2.13 -12.17
CA PRO A 36 -6.68 -1.17 -11.08
C PRO A 36 -7.56 -1.65 -9.93
N MET A 37 -8.52 -2.52 -10.18
CA MET A 37 -9.42 -3.03 -9.15
C MET A 37 -8.68 -3.90 -8.12
N LEU A 38 -7.52 -4.48 -8.48
CA LEU A 38 -6.68 -5.21 -7.54
C LEU A 38 -6.01 -4.29 -6.49
N THR A 39 -5.85 -2.98 -6.75
CA THR A 39 -5.26 -2.07 -5.75
C THR A 39 -6.22 -1.77 -4.60
N LEU A 40 -7.51 -2.10 -4.73
CA LEU A 40 -8.49 -1.93 -3.65
C LEU A 40 -8.19 -2.84 -2.45
N PHE A 41 -7.70 -4.07 -2.68
CA PHE A 41 -7.37 -5.02 -1.61
C PHE A 41 -6.31 -4.50 -0.64
N PRO A 42 -5.11 -4.05 -1.09
CA PRO A 42 -4.10 -3.53 -0.19
C PRO A 42 -4.54 -2.23 0.50
N ILE A 43 -5.36 -1.39 -0.16
CA ILE A 43 -5.94 -0.18 0.48
C ILE A 43 -6.86 -0.57 1.64
N VAL A 44 -7.73 -1.57 1.43
CA VAL A 44 -8.64 -2.08 2.47
C VAL A 44 -7.86 -2.70 3.64
N MET A 45 -6.81 -3.46 3.37
CA MET A 45 -5.95 -4.03 4.42
C MET A 45 -5.25 -2.92 5.23
N ALA A 46 -4.67 -1.92 4.56
CA ALA A 46 -4.04 -0.78 5.22
C ALA A 46 -5.03 -0.02 6.13
N ALA A 47 -6.26 0.21 5.64
CA ALA A 47 -7.32 0.84 6.43
C ALA A 47 -7.72 0.00 7.65
N LEU A 48 -7.85 -1.32 7.49
CA LEU A 48 -8.15 -2.25 8.58
C LEU A 48 -7.08 -2.20 9.67
N VAL A 49 -5.79 -2.25 9.30
CA VAL A 49 -4.68 -2.17 10.27
C VAL A 49 -4.66 -0.81 10.97
N ALA A 50 -4.78 0.29 10.22
CA ALA A 50 -4.74 1.64 10.79
C ALA A 50 -5.89 1.90 11.79
N LEU A 51 -7.10 1.44 11.47
CA LEU A 51 -8.28 1.66 12.30
C LEU A 51 -8.39 0.67 13.47
N MET A 52 -8.11 -0.61 13.24
CA MET A 52 -8.35 -1.65 14.24
C MET A 52 -7.14 -1.94 15.13
N PHE A 53 -5.93 -2.01 14.55
CA PHE A 53 -4.69 -2.34 15.27
C PHE A 53 -4.00 -1.11 15.82
N MET A 54 -3.77 -0.09 14.98
CA MET A 54 -3.10 1.13 15.43
C MET A 54 -4.04 2.06 16.23
N ARG A 55 -5.36 1.77 16.25
CA ARG A 55 -6.41 2.57 16.91
C ARG A 55 -6.21 4.08 16.67
N VAL A 56 -5.79 4.46 15.48
CA VAL A 56 -5.44 5.85 15.13
C VAL A 56 -6.61 6.81 15.39
N SER A 57 -7.85 6.32 15.28
CA SER A 57 -9.07 7.11 15.57
C SER A 57 -9.34 7.35 17.06
N ALA A 58 -8.74 6.57 17.96
CA ALA A 58 -8.94 6.66 19.40
C ALA A 58 -7.84 7.47 20.11
N GLY A 59 -6.78 7.84 19.39
CA GLY A 59 -5.70 8.68 19.90
C GLY A 59 -6.01 10.18 19.83
N PRO A 60 -5.20 11.03 20.48
CA PRO A 60 -5.29 12.48 20.39
C PRO A 60 -5.24 12.96 18.93
N GLY A 61 -5.92 14.07 18.61
CA GLY A 61 -6.03 14.58 17.23
C GLY A 61 -4.69 14.79 16.52
N ILE A 62 -3.62 15.09 17.26
CA ILE A 62 -2.26 15.24 16.72
C ILE A 62 -1.72 13.95 16.08
N VAL A 63 -2.08 12.78 16.62
CA VAL A 63 -1.68 11.47 16.08
C VAL A 63 -2.33 11.23 14.72
N ARG A 64 -3.61 11.63 14.57
CA ARG A 64 -4.32 11.56 13.29
C ARG A 64 -3.71 12.52 12.26
N GLY A 65 -3.38 13.74 12.69
CA GLY A 65 -2.69 14.72 11.85
C GLY A 65 -1.35 14.20 11.33
N PHE A 66 -0.54 13.60 12.21
CA PHE A 66 0.75 13.03 11.82
C PHE A 66 0.61 11.84 10.86
N ALA A 67 -0.37 10.96 11.09
CA ALA A 67 -0.63 9.83 10.18
C ALA A 67 -1.04 10.31 8.77
N ILE A 68 -1.88 11.32 8.69
CA ILE A 68 -2.31 11.91 7.40
C ILE A 68 -1.12 12.62 6.73
N ALA A 69 -0.34 13.41 7.49
CA ALA A 69 0.83 14.09 6.96
C ALA A 69 1.89 13.10 6.44
N GLY A 70 2.11 11.99 7.15
CA GLY A 70 2.99 10.92 6.72
C GLY A 70 2.51 10.24 5.44
N LEU A 71 1.21 9.89 5.34
CA LEU A 71 0.63 9.32 4.12
C LEU A 71 0.69 10.29 2.93
N PHE A 72 0.42 11.57 3.18
CA PHE A 72 0.51 12.62 2.17
C PHE A 72 1.94 12.73 1.64
N TRP A 73 2.92 12.81 2.55
CA TRP A 73 4.33 12.92 2.16
C TRP A 73 4.84 11.67 1.44
N LEU A 74 4.45 10.48 1.92
CA LEU A 74 4.80 9.20 1.29
C LEU A 74 4.26 9.13 -0.15
N THR A 75 3.04 9.60 -0.38
CA THR A 75 2.43 9.65 -1.72
C THR A 75 3.23 10.56 -2.66
N ILE A 76 3.67 11.73 -2.18
CA ILE A 76 4.51 12.65 -2.94
C ILE A 76 5.85 12.00 -3.29
N LEU A 77 6.56 11.45 -2.29
CA LEU A 77 7.86 10.82 -2.49
C LEU A 77 7.77 9.64 -3.46
N LEU A 78 6.72 8.83 -3.36
CA LEU A 78 6.49 7.71 -4.25
C LEU A 78 6.22 8.19 -5.68
N GLY A 79 5.38 9.22 -5.85
CA GLY A 79 5.09 9.81 -7.16
C GLY A 79 6.34 10.39 -7.83
N LEU A 80 7.12 11.16 -7.08
CA LEU A 80 8.39 11.72 -7.56
C LEU A 80 9.41 10.61 -7.89
N GLY A 81 9.51 9.59 -7.05
CA GLY A 81 10.40 8.45 -7.29
C GLY A 81 10.01 7.60 -8.51
N MET A 82 8.72 7.46 -8.81
CA MET A 82 8.26 6.80 -10.03
C MET A 82 8.53 7.62 -11.29
N MET A 83 8.60 8.94 -11.18
CA MET A 83 8.95 9.83 -12.30
C MET A 83 10.46 9.88 -12.58
N ASP A 84 11.32 9.56 -11.60
CA ASP A 84 12.78 9.59 -11.76
C ASP A 84 13.31 8.72 -12.91
N PRO A 85 12.87 7.46 -13.10
CA PRO A 85 13.25 6.67 -14.28
C PRO A 85 12.73 7.23 -15.60
N MET A 86 11.60 7.95 -15.59
CA MET A 86 11.01 8.49 -16.82
C MET A 86 11.77 9.72 -17.34
N THR A 87 12.45 10.44 -16.46
CA THR A 87 13.25 11.62 -16.83
C THR A 87 14.72 11.29 -17.10
N ARG A 88 15.18 10.08 -16.77
CA ARG A 88 16.51 9.60 -17.18
C ARG A 88 16.57 9.40 -18.70
N ALA A 89 17.21 10.34 -19.39
CA ALA A 89 17.71 10.10 -20.74
C ALA A 89 18.89 9.12 -20.66
N THR A 90 18.81 8.00 -21.40
CA THR A 90 19.93 7.08 -21.55
C THR A 90 20.98 7.73 -22.44
N TYR A 91 22.00 8.32 -21.84
CA TYR A 91 23.13 8.82 -22.60
C TYR A 91 23.95 7.63 -23.10
N PRO A 92 24.24 7.51 -24.40
CA PRO A 92 25.18 6.50 -24.87
C PRO A 92 26.53 6.79 -24.22
N VAL A 93 27.02 5.86 -23.41
CA VAL A 93 28.41 5.85 -22.95
C VAL A 93 29.24 5.61 -24.19
N GLN A 94 30.00 6.60 -24.64
CA GLN A 94 30.97 6.40 -25.71
C GLN A 94 31.89 5.27 -25.27
N GLY A 95 31.79 4.13 -25.97
CA GLY A 95 32.70 3.02 -25.81
C GLY A 95 34.10 3.57 -25.96
N THR A 96 34.91 3.40 -24.92
CA THR A 96 36.32 3.71 -24.99
C THR A 96 36.91 2.68 -25.94
N GLU A 97 36.96 3.05 -27.22
CA GLU A 97 37.74 2.32 -28.22
C GLU A 97 39.21 2.51 -27.83
N LEU A 98 39.66 1.64 -26.92
CA LEU A 98 41.06 1.50 -26.59
C LEU A 98 41.73 0.76 -27.77
N PRO A 99 42.85 1.31 -28.31
CA PRO A 99 43.56 0.75 -29.45
C PRO A 99 44.22 -0.61 -29.15
#